data_AF-A0A6C2UBL4-F1
#
_entry.id   AF-A0A6C2UBL4-F1
#
_cell.length_a   1.000
_cell.length_b   1.000
_cell.length_c   1.000
_cell.angle_alpha   90.00
_cell.angle_beta   90.00
_cell.angle_gamma   90.00
#
_symmetry.space_group_name_H-M   'P 1'
#
loop_
_entity.id
_entity.type
_entity.pdbx_description
1 polymer ?
#
loop_
_entity_poly.entity_id
_entity_poly.type
_entity_poly.pdbx_seq_one_letter_code
_entity_poly.pdbx_strand_id
1 'polypeptide(L)'
;MKRILAMALCAAFSANAGLFDKDKNGSYTGLNDLAKQADSATAAASNEWAKASAKGKDSYAKAVEETQKAVAKYNVKAEDIKADLGKSADEISAKIETYKQEKLLAYAEKIQMLYEDKKTEVADYTAKVKDLKWTEKWTSKGKELKGQLKEYKGQMDALGDQYEIYAGMLKNMGVNLSDFGLEKEVE
;
A
#
# COMPACT_ATOMS: atom_id res chain seq x y z
N MET A 1 -18.49 -0.77 17.41
CA MET A 1 -19.09 0.18 18.37
C MET A 1 -20.07 -0.45 19.37
N LYS A 2 -21.08 -1.23 18.98
CA LYS A 2 -22.09 -1.79 19.92
C LYS A 2 -21.57 -2.75 21.02
N ARG A 3 -20.45 -3.45 20.80
CA ARG A 3 -19.90 -4.44 21.75
C ARG A 3 -19.04 -3.83 22.87
N ILE A 4 -18.52 -2.61 22.68
CA ILE A 4 -17.64 -1.93 23.65
C ILE A 4 -18.48 -1.24 24.73
N LEU A 5 -19.63 -0.68 24.35
CA LEU A 5 -20.63 -0.12 25.28
C LEU A 5 -21.15 -1.19 26.27
N ALA A 6 -21.23 -2.45 25.84
CA ALA A 6 -21.69 -3.55 26.68
C ALA A 6 -20.66 -4.00 27.74
N MET A 7 -19.35 -3.88 27.47
CA MET A 7 -18.31 -4.26 28.45
C MET A 7 -18.06 -3.16 29.51
N ALA A 8 -18.16 -1.88 29.14
CA ALA A 8 -18.05 -0.79 30.10
C ALA A 8 -19.20 -0.79 31.13
N LEU A 9 -20.41 -1.18 30.71
CA LEU A 9 -21.56 -1.32 31.62
C LEU A 9 -21.35 -2.46 32.65
N CYS A 10 -20.67 -3.54 32.28
CA CYS A 10 -20.41 -4.66 33.18
C CYS A 10 -19.36 -4.34 34.26
N ALA A 11 -18.35 -3.51 33.94
CA ALA A 11 -17.32 -3.12 34.91
C ALA A 11 -17.85 -2.13 35.97
N ALA A 12 -18.87 -1.32 35.63
CA ALA A 12 -19.52 -0.42 36.58
C ALA A 12 -20.46 -1.16 37.57
N PHE A 13 -20.91 -2.38 37.21
CA PHE A 13 -21.85 -3.15 38.03
C PHE A 13 -21.15 -4.06 39.07
N SER A 14 -19.88 -4.41 38.86
CA SER A 14 -19.16 -5.36 39.73
C SER A 14 -18.47 -4.72 40.94
N ALA A 15 -18.44 -3.39 41.06
CA ALA A 15 -17.70 -2.69 42.12
C ALA A 15 -18.56 -2.10 43.25
N ASN A 16 -19.88 -2.32 43.31
CA ASN A 16 -20.70 -1.63 44.31
C ASN A 16 -21.83 -2.47 44.92
N ALA A 17 -21.49 -3.24 45.95
CA ALA A 17 -22.45 -3.89 46.84
C ALA A 17 -23.11 -2.91 47.85
N GLY A 18 -23.16 -1.60 47.58
CA GLY A 18 -23.68 -0.61 48.54
C GLY A 18 -24.13 0.75 48.00
N LEU A 19 -24.38 0.94 46.69
CA LEU A 19 -24.56 2.28 46.12
C LEU A 19 -26.02 2.79 45.96
N PHE A 20 -26.99 2.11 46.57
CA PHE A 20 -28.39 2.52 46.48
C PHE A 20 -29.01 2.69 47.87
N ASP A 21 -28.45 3.57 48.67
CA ASP A 21 -29.18 4.10 49.82
C ASP A 21 -30.26 5.05 49.31
N LYS A 22 -31.51 4.67 49.56
CA LYS A 22 -32.68 5.48 49.26
C LYS A 22 -32.73 6.61 50.27
N ASP A 23 -32.64 7.86 49.81
CA ASP A 23 -32.83 8.99 50.72
C ASP A 23 -34.29 9.05 51.20
N LYS A 24 -34.54 9.85 52.24
CA LYS A 24 -35.88 9.98 52.86
C LYS A 24 -36.95 10.53 51.91
N ASN A 25 -36.56 10.98 50.71
CA ASN A 25 -37.44 11.53 49.69
C ASN A 25 -37.70 10.54 48.55
N GLY A 26 -37.16 9.32 48.63
CA GLY A 26 -37.32 8.27 47.63
C GLY A 26 -36.41 8.41 46.41
N SER A 27 -35.43 9.31 46.46
CA SER A 27 -34.43 9.50 45.41
C SER A 27 -33.16 8.70 45.70
N TYR A 28 -32.48 8.25 44.65
CA TYR A 28 -31.22 7.51 44.74
C TYR A 28 -30.06 8.50 44.58
N THR A 29 -29.33 8.75 45.66
CA THR A 29 -28.22 9.73 45.70
C THR A 29 -26.96 9.30 44.94
N GLY A 30 -26.88 8.04 44.47
CA GLY A 30 -25.71 7.50 43.77
C GLY A 30 -25.69 7.68 42.24
N LEU A 31 -26.77 8.15 41.60
CA LEU A 31 -26.86 8.19 40.12
C LEU A 31 -25.88 9.18 39.48
N ASN A 32 -25.64 10.34 40.09
CA ASN A 32 -24.68 11.33 39.59
C ASN A 32 -23.23 10.87 39.74
N ASP A 33 -22.92 10.16 40.82
CA ASP A 33 -21.57 9.63 41.04
C ASP A 33 -21.31 8.40 40.17
N LEU A 34 -22.34 7.58 39.92
CA LEU A 34 -22.30 6.48 38.96
C LEU A 34 -22.10 7.01 37.52
N ALA A 35 -22.77 8.11 37.15
CA ALA A 35 -22.59 8.75 35.85
C ALA A 35 -21.15 9.28 35.69
N LYS A 36 -20.60 9.97 36.70
CA LYS A 36 -19.19 10.41 36.69
C LYS A 36 -18.19 9.25 36.62
N GLN A 37 -18.47 8.15 37.33
CA GLN A 37 -17.64 6.95 37.26
C GLN A 37 -17.71 6.28 35.88
N ALA A 38 -18.90 6.21 35.27
CA ALA A 38 -19.06 5.69 33.91
C ALA A 38 -18.35 6.57 32.85
N ASP A 39 -18.43 7.90 32.99
CA ASP A 39 -17.78 8.84 32.09
C ASP A 39 -16.25 8.75 32.21
N SER A 40 -15.72 8.67 33.44
CA SER A 40 -14.29 8.49 33.68
C SER A 40 -13.76 7.13 33.20
N ALA A 41 -14.51 6.04 33.37
CA ALA A 41 -14.16 4.71 32.86
C ALA A 41 -14.14 4.70 31.32
N THR A 42 -15.10 5.37 30.68
CA THR A 42 -15.16 5.52 29.23
C THR A 42 -13.99 6.35 28.70
N ALA A 43 -13.66 7.45 29.37
CA ALA A 43 -12.50 8.28 29.02
C ALA A 43 -11.17 7.53 29.18
N ALA A 44 -11.02 6.73 30.25
CA ALA A 44 -9.84 5.90 30.48
C ALA A 44 -9.68 4.83 29.40
N ALA A 45 -10.75 4.10 29.06
CA ALA A 45 -10.73 3.09 28.00
C ALA A 45 -10.42 3.71 26.62
N SER A 46 -10.98 4.89 26.32
CA SER A 46 -10.67 5.63 25.09
C SER A 46 -9.19 6.04 25.03
N ASN A 47 -8.63 6.50 26.15
CA ASN A 47 -7.22 6.88 26.23
C ASN A 47 -6.28 5.68 26.11
N GLU A 48 -6.62 4.53 26.71
CA GLU A 48 -5.83 3.30 26.55
C GLU A 48 -5.86 2.79 25.11
N TRP A 49 -7.04 2.83 24.46
CA TRP A 49 -7.17 2.47 23.05
C TRP A 49 -6.37 3.41 22.14
N ALA A 50 -6.41 4.73 22.39
CA ALA A 50 -5.62 5.71 21.67
C ALA A 50 -4.10 5.45 21.83
N LYS A 51 -3.64 5.14 23.05
CA LYS A 51 -2.24 4.77 23.32
C LYS A 51 -1.84 3.46 22.63
N ALA A 52 -2.68 2.44 22.66
CA ALA A 52 -2.43 1.17 21.98
C ALA A 52 -2.39 1.35 20.45
N SER A 53 -3.30 2.17 19.90
CA SER A 53 -3.32 2.52 18.49
C SER A 53 -2.06 3.29 18.09
N ALA A 54 -1.62 4.26 18.89
CA ALA A 54 -0.38 5.01 18.66
C ALA A 54 0.85 4.10 18.66
N LYS A 55 0.99 3.22 19.68
CA LYS A 55 2.08 2.22 19.73
C LYS A 55 2.05 1.25 18.54
N GLY A 56 0.86 0.88 18.08
CA GLY A 56 0.68 0.07 16.88
C GLY A 56 1.18 0.78 15.62
N LYS A 57 0.84 2.06 15.45
CA LYS A 57 1.33 2.90 14.34
C LYS A 57 2.85 3.06 14.37
N ASP A 58 3.43 3.32 15.54
CA ASP A 58 4.89 3.47 15.67
C ASP A 58 5.63 2.17 15.36
N SER A 59 5.10 1.02 15.82
CA SER A 59 5.66 -0.30 15.51
C SER A 59 5.56 -0.62 14.02
N TYR A 60 4.45 -0.25 13.39
CA TYR A 60 4.25 -0.40 11.96
C TYR A 60 5.23 0.44 11.14
N ALA A 61 5.36 1.73 11.46
CA ALA A 61 6.28 2.63 10.77
C ALA A 61 7.73 2.13 10.84
N LYS A 62 8.16 1.62 12.00
CA LYS A 62 9.49 0.99 12.15
C LYS A 62 9.65 -0.24 11.26
N ALA A 63 8.64 -1.11 11.19
CA ALA A 63 8.69 -2.28 10.33
C ALA A 63 8.80 -1.91 8.84
N VAL A 64 8.08 -0.88 8.39
CA VAL A 64 8.21 -0.33 7.03
C VAL A 64 9.63 0.21 6.80
N GLU A 65 10.16 1.00 7.72
CA GLU A 65 11.53 1.55 7.62
C GLU A 65 12.61 0.46 7.56
N GLU A 66 12.50 -0.58 8.40
CA GLU A 66 13.40 -1.74 8.37
C GLU A 66 13.29 -2.52 7.07
N THR A 67 12.07 -2.68 6.55
CA THR A 67 11.81 -3.31 5.25
C THR A 67 12.47 -2.50 4.13
N GLN A 68 12.29 -1.18 4.09
CA GLN A 68 12.95 -0.32 3.09
C GLN A 68 14.48 -0.43 3.16
N LYS A 69 15.06 -0.49 4.36
CA LYS A 69 16.50 -0.73 4.54
C LYS A 69 16.93 -2.11 4.03
N ALA A 70 16.09 -3.13 4.16
CA ALA A 70 16.36 -4.45 3.64
C ALA A 70 16.23 -4.52 2.10
N VAL A 71 15.21 -3.87 1.55
CA VAL A 71 14.99 -3.70 0.10
C VAL A 71 16.20 -3.05 -0.56
N ALA A 72 16.75 -1.98 0.03
CA ALA A 72 17.92 -1.28 -0.48
C ALA A 72 19.20 -2.15 -0.60
N LYS A 73 19.25 -3.31 0.05
CA LYS A 73 20.37 -4.27 -0.07
C LYS A 73 20.29 -5.10 -1.35
N TYR A 74 19.12 -5.15 -1.99
CA TYR A 74 18.94 -5.87 -3.25
C TYR A 74 19.30 -4.96 -4.42
N ASN A 75 20.41 -5.29 -5.09
CA ASN A 75 20.81 -4.63 -6.32
C ASN A 75 20.13 -5.29 -7.53
N VAL A 76 18.90 -4.89 -7.82
CA VAL A 76 18.15 -5.39 -9.00
C VAL A 76 18.65 -4.68 -10.25
N LYS A 77 19.17 -5.46 -11.20
CA LYS A 77 19.70 -4.93 -12.45
C LYS A 77 18.59 -4.75 -13.47
N ALA A 78 18.72 -3.72 -14.31
CA ALA A 78 17.77 -3.50 -15.39
C ALA A 78 17.78 -4.66 -16.41
N GLU A 79 18.93 -5.29 -16.59
CA GLU A 79 19.13 -6.44 -17.47
C GLU A 79 18.31 -7.66 -17.03
N ASP A 80 18.16 -7.87 -15.72
CA ASP A 80 17.39 -8.98 -15.16
C ASP A 80 15.89 -8.84 -15.49
N ILE A 81 15.38 -7.61 -15.48
CA ILE A 81 14.00 -7.29 -15.84
C ILE A 81 13.82 -7.36 -17.35
N LYS A 82 14.75 -6.78 -18.13
CA LYS A 82 14.72 -6.82 -19.60
C LYS A 82 14.71 -8.25 -20.15
N ALA A 83 15.41 -9.17 -19.49
CA ALA A 83 15.41 -10.59 -19.85
C ALA A 83 14.05 -11.28 -19.65
N ASP A 84 13.15 -10.69 -18.87
CA ASP A 84 11.81 -11.22 -18.60
C ASP A 84 10.71 -10.59 -19.47
N LEU A 85 10.98 -9.50 -20.22
CA LEU A 85 9.96 -8.80 -21.03
C LEU A 85 9.29 -9.66 -22.11
N GLY A 86 9.93 -10.76 -22.52
CA GLY A 86 9.37 -11.71 -23.49
C GLY A 86 8.78 -12.97 -22.86
N LYS A 87 8.74 -13.07 -21.54
CA LYS A 87 8.27 -14.26 -20.83
C LYS A 87 6.78 -14.17 -20.55
N SER A 88 6.14 -15.33 -20.45
CA SER A 88 4.75 -15.42 -20.04
C SER A 88 4.56 -15.09 -18.56
N ALA A 89 3.33 -14.71 -18.19
CA ALA A 89 2.98 -14.43 -16.80
C ALA A 89 3.21 -15.65 -15.88
N ASP A 90 2.98 -16.87 -16.39
CA ASP A 90 3.21 -18.11 -15.64
C ASP A 90 4.70 -18.34 -15.35
N GLU A 91 5.58 -18.07 -16.33
CA GLU A 91 7.03 -18.19 -16.15
C GLU A 91 7.57 -17.19 -15.13
N ILE A 92 7.07 -15.94 -15.18
CA ILE A 92 7.45 -14.90 -14.23
C ILE A 92 6.92 -15.27 -12.83
N SER A 93 5.67 -15.70 -12.72
CA SER A 93 5.06 -16.12 -11.46
C SER A 93 5.83 -17.27 -10.80
N ALA A 94 6.17 -18.31 -11.57
CA ALA A 94 6.96 -19.44 -11.07
C ALA A 94 8.38 -19.02 -10.62
N LYS A 95 9.01 -18.08 -11.35
CA LYS A 95 10.32 -17.53 -10.98
C LYS A 95 10.28 -16.82 -9.62
N ILE A 96 9.22 -16.06 -9.36
CA ILE A 96 9.13 -15.17 -8.20
C ILE A 96 8.48 -15.81 -6.97
N GLU A 97 7.85 -16.98 -7.11
CA GLU A 97 7.22 -17.71 -6.00
C GLU A 97 8.21 -17.99 -4.84
N THR A 98 9.48 -18.17 -5.17
CA THR A 98 10.56 -18.43 -4.20
C THR A 98 11.17 -17.15 -3.60
N TYR A 99 10.75 -15.97 -4.06
CA TYR A 99 11.36 -14.71 -3.64
C TYR A 99 10.79 -14.26 -2.30
N LYS A 100 11.67 -13.75 -1.45
CA LYS A 100 11.27 -13.08 -0.21
C LYS A 100 10.63 -11.73 -0.53
N GLN A 101 9.79 -11.25 0.39
CA GLN A 101 9.06 -9.99 0.27
C GLN A 101 9.96 -8.81 -0.11
N GLU A 102 11.13 -8.68 0.52
CA GLU A 102 12.06 -7.56 0.30
C GLU A 102 12.67 -7.62 -1.11
N LYS A 103 12.89 -8.83 -1.63
CA LYS A 103 13.36 -9.02 -3.00
C LYS A 103 12.25 -8.68 -4.01
N LEU A 104 11.01 -9.08 -3.73
CA LEU A 104 9.85 -8.73 -4.57
C LEU A 104 9.66 -7.21 -4.63
N LEU A 105 9.72 -6.53 -3.49
CA LEU A 105 9.67 -5.06 -3.40
C LEU A 105 10.77 -4.40 -4.22
N ALA A 106 12.03 -4.85 -4.09
CA ALA A 106 13.14 -4.29 -4.86
C ALA A 106 12.95 -4.44 -6.38
N TYR A 107 12.40 -5.58 -6.82
CA TYR A 107 12.07 -5.79 -8.22
C TYR A 107 10.91 -4.89 -8.67
N ALA A 108 9.85 -4.79 -7.88
CA ALA A 108 8.71 -3.93 -8.18
C ALA A 108 9.12 -2.45 -8.30
N GLU A 109 9.92 -1.93 -7.37
CA GLU A 109 10.50 -0.57 -7.44
C GLU A 109 11.31 -0.36 -8.71
N LYS A 110 12.14 -1.34 -9.07
CA LYS A 110 12.99 -1.26 -10.27
C LYS A 110 12.16 -1.31 -11.56
N ILE A 111 11.14 -2.16 -11.62
CA ILE A 111 10.22 -2.26 -12.77
C ILE A 111 9.46 -0.95 -12.94
N GLN A 112 8.91 -0.39 -11.86
CA GLN A 112 8.17 0.87 -11.89
C GLN A 112 9.04 2.04 -12.39
N MET A 113 10.29 2.13 -11.92
CA MET A 113 11.23 3.14 -12.43
C MET A 113 11.50 2.97 -13.92
N LEU A 114 11.77 1.74 -14.38
CA LEU A 114 12.00 1.48 -15.81
C LEU A 114 10.76 1.79 -16.65
N TYR A 115 9.57 1.54 -16.11
CA TYR A 115 8.33 1.88 -16.76
C TYR A 115 8.17 3.40 -16.91
N GLU A 116 8.41 4.19 -15.86
CA GLU A 116 8.30 5.65 -15.91
C GLU A 116 9.33 6.28 -16.88
N ASP A 117 10.54 5.75 -16.91
CA ASP A 117 11.55 6.10 -17.92
C ASP A 117 11.01 5.81 -19.33
N LYS A 118 10.40 4.63 -19.52
CA LYS A 118 9.87 4.23 -20.82
C LYS A 118 8.65 5.03 -21.27
N LYS A 119 7.78 5.37 -20.33
CA LYS A 119 6.61 6.24 -20.54
C LYS A 119 7.03 7.62 -21.02
N THR A 120 8.11 8.16 -20.46
CA THR A 120 8.72 9.41 -20.91
C THR A 120 9.25 9.30 -22.34
N GLU A 121 9.99 8.24 -22.66
CA GLU A 121 10.46 7.99 -24.04
C GLU A 121 9.29 7.84 -25.04
N VAL A 122 8.24 7.11 -24.67
CA VAL A 122 7.04 6.95 -25.49
C VAL A 122 6.35 8.29 -25.75
N ALA A 123 6.25 9.15 -24.73
CA ALA A 123 5.67 10.49 -24.87
C ALA A 123 6.49 11.36 -25.83
N ASP A 124 7.82 11.39 -25.66
CA ASP A 124 8.73 12.16 -26.51
C ASP A 124 8.67 11.69 -27.98
N TYR A 125 8.70 10.39 -28.21
CA TYR A 125 8.60 9.83 -29.57
C TYR A 125 7.20 10.01 -30.17
N THR A 126 6.16 9.97 -29.35
CA THR A 126 4.80 10.28 -29.80
C THR A 126 4.71 11.72 -30.28
N ALA A 127 5.29 12.68 -29.55
CA ALA A 127 5.35 14.08 -29.98
C ALA A 127 6.13 14.23 -31.29
N LYS A 128 7.33 13.64 -31.38
CA LYS A 128 8.15 13.65 -32.61
C LYS A 128 7.39 13.09 -33.82
N VAL A 129 6.66 11.98 -33.65
CA VAL A 129 5.87 11.36 -34.73
C VAL A 129 4.65 12.22 -35.11
N LYS A 130 4.03 12.92 -34.16
CA LYS A 130 2.91 13.84 -34.41
C LYS A 130 3.37 15.06 -35.21
N ASP A 131 4.54 15.60 -34.89
CA ASP A 131 5.10 16.81 -35.51
C ASP A 131 5.67 16.58 -36.93
N LEU A 132 5.85 15.32 -37.34
CA LEU A 132 6.25 15.01 -38.71
C LEU A 132 5.21 15.53 -39.72
N LYS A 133 5.68 16.21 -40.76
CA LYS A 133 4.83 16.56 -41.91
C LYS A 133 4.35 15.28 -42.59
N TRP A 134 3.19 15.36 -43.25
CA TRP A 134 2.60 14.21 -43.95
C TRP A 134 3.59 13.52 -44.90
N THR A 135 4.36 14.29 -45.66
CA THR A 135 5.37 13.77 -46.58
C THR A 135 6.53 13.06 -45.87
N GLU A 136 6.93 13.52 -44.68
CA GLU A 136 8.01 12.95 -43.89
C GLU A 136 7.61 11.62 -43.23
N LYS A 137 6.32 11.43 -42.92
CA LYS A 137 5.79 10.19 -42.34
C LYS A 137 6.00 8.95 -43.21
N TRP A 138 6.20 9.13 -44.52
CA TRP A 138 6.41 8.05 -45.49
C TRP A 138 7.88 7.83 -45.85
N THR A 139 8.77 8.72 -45.42
CA THR A 139 10.22 8.56 -45.57
C THR A 139 10.76 7.46 -44.66
N SER A 140 11.98 7.00 -44.93
CA SER A 140 12.67 6.02 -44.07
C SER A 140 12.75 6.50 -42.61
N LYS A 141 13.06 7.78 -42.39
CA LYS A 141 13.11 8.40 -41.05
C LYS A 141 11.76 8.38 -40.34
N GLY A 142 10.68 8.68 -41.06
CA GLY A 142 9.32 8.64 -40.50
C GLY A 142 8.86 7.22 -40.14
N LYS A 143 9.23 6.23 -40.96
CA LYS A 143 8.96 4.81 -40.68
C LYS A 143 9.78 4.30 -39.48
N GLU A 144 11.05 4.68 -39.39
CA GLU A 144 11.93 4.33 -38.28
C GLU A 144 11.43 4.90 -36.95
N LEU A 145 11.06 6.18 -36.91
CA LEU A 145 10.47 6.82 -35.72
C LEU A 145 9.18 6.12 -35.25
N LYS A 146 8.30 5.73 -36.20
CA LYS A 146 7.09 4.96 -35.87
C LYS A 146 7.42 3.54 -35.38
N GLY A 147 8.45 2.90 -35.95
CA GLY A 147 8.94 1.60 -35.53
C GLY A 147 9.44 1.63 -34.10
N GLN A 148 10.32 2.58 -33.79
CA GLN A 148 10.85 2.81 -32.43
C GLN A 148 9.72 3.13 -31.44
N LEU A 149 8.76 3.98 -31.82
CA LEU A 149 7.61 4.25 -30.97
C LEU A 149 6.78 2.98 -30.67
N LYS A 150 6.56 2.12 -31.67
CA LYS A 150 5.84 0.85 -31.48
C LYS A 150 6.61 -0.09 -30.56
N GLU A 151 7.93 -0.20 -30.75
CA GLU A 151 8.80 -1.01 -29.90
C GLU A 151 8.78 -0.52 -28.45
N TYR A 152 8.90 0.79 -28.25
CA TYR A 152 8.91 1.38 -26.91
C TYR A 152 7.57 1.25 -26.20
N LYS A 153 6.46 1.37 -26.92
CA LYS A 153 5.13 1.03 -26.38
C LYS A 153 5.06 -0.42 -25.96
N GLY A 154 5.47 -1.36 -26.82
CA GLY A 154 5.47 -2.78 -26.47
C GLY A 154 6.34 -3.10 -25.24
N GLN A 155 7.51 -2.46 -25.11
CA GLN A 155 8.36 -2.60 -23.92
C GLN A 155 7.72 -1.99 -22.68
N MET A 156 7.04 -0.85 -22.82
CA MET A 156 6.31 -0.19 -21.73
C MET A 156 5.14 -1.08 -21.25
N ASP A 157 4.36 -1.63 -22.18
CA ASP A 157 3.24 -2.53 -21.88
C ASP A 157 3.74 -3.79 -21.14
N ALA A 158 4.82 -4.43 -21.64
CA ALA A 158 5.42 -5.60 -21.00
C ALA A 158 5.98 -5.31 -19.59
N LEU A 159 6.52 -4.11 -19.36
CA LEU A 159 6.93 -3.68 -18.02
C LEU A 159 5.72 -3.51 -17.10
N GLY A 160 4.59 -3.03 -17.63
CA GLY A 160 3.31 -2.96 -16.91
C GLY A 160 2.81 -4.33 -16.48
N ASP A 161 2.70 -5.27 -17.43
CA ASP A 161 2.29 -6.64 -17.14
C ASP A 161 3.19 -7.30 -16.08
N GLN A 162 4.51 -7.12 -16.22
CA GLN A 162 5.47 -7.65 -15.26
C GLN A 162 5.29 -6.99 -13.88
N TYR A 163 5.06 -5.68 -13.82
CA TYR A 163 4.80 -5.00 -12.56
C TYR A 163 3.56 -5.55 -11.85
N GLU A 164 2.47 -5.77 -12.58
CA GLU A 164 1.23 -6.31 -12.01
C GLU A 164 1.43 -7.68 -11.37
N ILE A 165 2.27 -8.53 -11.95
CA ILE A 165 2.60 -9.85 -11.38
C ILE A 165 3.33 -9.70 -10.05
N TYR A 166 4.37 -8.85 -9.99
CA TYR A 166 5.14 -8.63 -8.75
C TYR A 166 4.29 -7.92 -7.67
N ALA A 167 3.54 -6.89 -8.06
CA ALA A 167 2.63 -6.17 -7.19
C ALA A 167 1.50 -7.08 -6.66
N GLY A 168 0.96 -7.95 -7.52
CA GLY A 168 -0.05 -8.96 -7.15
C GLY A 168 0.48 -9.94 -6.10
N MET A 169 1.72 -10.44 -6.29
CA MET A 169 2.35 -11.32 -5.30
C MET A 169 2.55 -10.62 -3.95
N LEU A 170 3.01 -9.37 -3.96
CA LEU A 170 3.17 -8.55 -2.75
C LEU A 170 1.83 -8.30 -2.04
N LYS A 171 0.77 -7.98 -2.78
CA LYS A 171 -0.59 -7.84 -2.23
C LYS A 171 -1.08 -9.15 -1.59
N ASN A 172 -0.82 -10.29 -2.22
CA ASN A 172 -1.15 -11.61 -1.68
C ASN A 172 -0.40 -11.92 -0.37
N MET A 173 0.80 -11.36 -0.18
CA MET A 173 1.57 -11.44 1.07
C MET A 173 1.10 -10.43 2.13
N GLY A 174 0.08 -9.61 1.84
CA GLY A 174 -0.45 -8.60 2.75
C GLY A 174 0.35 -7.30 2.79
N VAL A 175 1.22 -7.07 1.81
CA VAL A 175 2.01 -5.83 1.71
C VAL A 175 1.14 -4.69 1.20
N ASN A 176 1.17 -3.57 1.92
CA ASN A 176 0.57 -2.34 1.46
C ASN A 176 1.55 -1.58 0.55
N LEU A 177 1.30 -1.58 -0.75
CA LEU A 177 2.19 -1.01 -1.76
C LEU A 177 2.39 0.51 -1.62
N SER A 178 1.39 1.21 -1.10
CA SER A 178 1.42 2.66 -0.87
C SER A 178 2.55 3.07 0.06
N ASP A 179 2.85 2.24 1.06
CA ASP A 179 3.90 2.50 2.05
C ASP A 179 5.32 2.45 1.45
N PHE A 180 5.42 1.95 0.21
CA PHE A 180 6.65 1.86 -0.57
C PHE A 180 6.62 2.73 -1.84
N GLY A 181 5.58 3.56 -2.02
CA GLY A 181 5.44 4.39 -3.24
C GLY A 181 5.07 3.61 -4.51
N LEU A 182 4.65 2.34 -4.35
CA LEU A 182 4.33 1.38 -5.42
C LEU A 182 2.82 1.41 -5.79
N GLU A 183 2.17 2.57 -5.64
CA GLU A 183 0.71 2.68 -5.77
C GLU A 183 0.23 3.03 -7.17
N LYS A 184 1.11 3.54 -8.04
CA LYS A 184 0.73 3.94 -9.38
C LYS A 184 0.36 2.71 -10.19
N GLU A 185 -0.90 2.63 -10.59
CA GLU A 185 -1.29 1.78 -11.71
C GLU A 185 -0.42 2.16 -12.91
N VAL A 186 0.15 1.14 -13.50
CA VAL A 186 1.11 1.25 -14.58
C VAL A 186 0.29 1.36 -15.87
N GLU A 187 -0.39 2.50 -16.04
CA GLU A 187 -1.30 2.84 -17.16
C GLU A 187 -0.60 3.44 -18.40
#